data_AF-X0XCH4-F1
#
_entry.id   AF-X0XCH4-F1
#
_cell.length_a   1.000
_cell.length_b   1.000
_cell.length_c   1.000
_cell.angle_alpha   90.00
_cell.angle_beta   90.00
_cell.angle_gamma   90.00
#
_symmetry.space_group_name_H-M   'P 1'
#
loop_
_entity.id
_entity.type
_entity.pdbx_description
1 polymer ?
#
loop_
_entity_poly.entity_id
_entity_poly.type
_entity_poly.pdbx_seq_one_letter_code
_entity_poly.pdbx_strand_id
1 'polypeptide(L)'
;ILRRFSLFADNEVDINGDDVWGTVPYLWNEIKELQYIQSPYAGSADTEPAYISPSKQLVITHPNHPPMQLYFNTDIDKLDPADGVTPVPLGYAFIQMDFTHLDSITPINWANGYPRACASFNGRLILAGSQDKPIIGDPAAVATETVWGTEVGLWETFTDPDAEEGVIPSDSIEFTTIYRSPIQWVYGQKALLIGALEMEYTASADGIFQPADIGVSMQHTHGSVAVQPVGFGETVLFPADGGTRVRAMNYQ
;
A
#
# COMPACT_ATOMS: atom_id res chain seq x y z
N ILE A 1 32.52 -6.81 1.11
CA ILE A 1 31.94 -7.10 -0.22
C ILE A 1 30.50 -6.60 -0.18
N LEU A 2 30.25 -5.39 -0.69
CA LEU A 2 28.89 -4.83 -0.83
C LEU A 2 28.20 -5.59 -1.96
N ARG A 3 27.19 -6.39 -1.64
CA ARG A 3 26.35 -7.05 -2.65
C ARG A 3 25.23 -6.09 -3.02
N ARG A 4 25.33 -5.48 -4.20
CA ARG A 4 24.27 -4.67 -4.79
C ARG A 4 23.17 -5.62 -5.29
N PHE A 5 21.90 -5.21 -5.17
CA PHE A 5 20.80 -5.93 -5.80
C PHE A 5 20.71 -5.50 -7.27
N SER A 6 20.27 -6.41 -8.14
CA SER A 6 20.05 -6.14 -9.56
C SER A 6 18.61 -6.51 -9.90
N LEU A 7 17.89 -5.59 -10.54
CA LEU A 7 16.55 -5.80 -11.06
C LEU A 7 16.68 -6.43 -12.45
N PHE A 8 16.11 -7.62 -12.67
CA PHE A 8 16.14 -8.26 -13.99
C PHE A 8 14.91 -7.80 -14.78
N ALA A 9 15.13 -7.01 -15.83
CA ALA A 9 14.18 -6.76 -16.90
C ALA A 9 14.71 -7.43 -18.18
N ASP A 10 13.82 -7.72 -19.14
CA ASP A 10 14.16 -8.31 -20.45
C ASP A 10 15.04 -7.39 -21.34
N ASN A 11 15.38 -6.21 -20.82
CA ASN A 11 16.45 -5.36 -21.30
C ASN A 11 17.52 -5.23 -20.21
N GLU A 12 18.78 -5.43 -20.57
CA GLU A 12 19.94 -5.11 -19.74
C GLU A 12 20.03 -3.58 -19.61
N VAL A 13 19.34 -3.03 -18.61
CA VAL A 13 19.52 -1.63 -18.22
C VAL A 13 20.79 -1.57 -17.37
N ASP A 14 21.88 -1.15 -18.00
CA ASP A 14 23.11 -0.84 -17.28
C ASP A 14 22.84 0.39 -16.42
N ILE A 15 22.66 0.20 -15.11
CA ILE A 15 22.39 1.27 -14.13
C ILE A 15 23.68 2.07 -13.91
N ASN A 16 24.21 2.68 -14.96
CA ASN A 16 25.29 3.63 -14.90
C ASN A 16 24.72 4.96 -14.39
N GLY A 17 24.51 5.06 -13.08
CA GLY A 17 24.50 6.31 -12.31
C GLY A 17 23.41 7.35 -12.55
N ASP A 18 22.81 7.42 -13.74
CA ASP A 18 22.03 8.57 -14.21
C ASP A 18 20.58 8.22 -14.63
N ASP A 19 20.21 6.94 -14.67
CA ASP A 19 18.90 6.49 -15.22
C ASP A 19 17.77 6.32 -14.17
N VAL A 20 18.12 6.31 -12.88
CA VAL A 20 17.15 6.22 -11.77
C VAL A 20 17.37 7.39 -10.82
N TRP A 21 16.40 8.29 -10.77
CA TRP A 21 16.41 9.44 -9.88
C TRP A 21 15.65 9.15 -8.58
N GLY A 22 16.10 9.74 -7.47
CA GLY A 22 15.51 9.60 -6.14
C GLY A 22 16.40 8.86 -5.13
N THR A 23 15.86 8.54 -3.95
CA THR A 23 16.62 7.95 -2.83
C THR A 23 16.02 6.62 -2.41
N VAL A 24 16.85 5.58 -2.29
CA VAL A 24 16.46 4.30 -1.70
C VAL A 24 16.71 4.33 -0.19
N PRO A 25 15.67 4.39 0.66
CA PRO A 25 15.86 4.53 2.11
C PRO A 25 16.15 3.19 2.80
N TYR A 26 16.00 2.06 2.09
CA TYR A 26 16.05 0.72 2.67
C TYR A 26 17.48 0.22 2.91
N LEU A 27 17.73 -0.28 4.12
CA LEU A 27 18.93 -1.03 4.44
C LEU A 27 18.82 -2.49 3.96
N TRP A 28 19.98 -3.15 3.77
CA TRP A 28 20.02 -4.52 3.27
C TRP A 28 19.24 -5.54 4.12
N ASN A 29 19.14 -5.31 5.42
CA ASN A 29 18.41 -6.15 6.36
C ASN A 29 16.90 -5.88 6.36
N GLU A 30 16.47 -4.72 5.86
CA GLU A 30 15.07 -4.27 5.79
C GLU A 30 14.35 -4.78 4.53
N ILE A 31 15.11 -5.20 3.50
CA ILE A 31 14.56 -5.68 2.22
C ILE A 31 13.56 -6.83 2.40
N LYS A 32 13.70 -7.64 3.46
CA LYS A 32 12.83 -8.79 3.72
C LYS A 32 11.42 -8.41 4.18
N GLU A 33 11.25 -7.19 4.66
CA GLU A 33 9.98 -6.66 5.16
C GLU A 33 9.26 -5.79 4.12
N LEU A 34 9.86 -5.63 2.93
CA LEU A 34 9.23 -4.90 1.83
C LEU A 34 8.04 -5.69 1.29
N GLN A 35 6.93 -4.99 1.14
CA GLN A 35 5.80 -5.45 0.33
C GLN A 35 5.62 -4.47 -0.82
N TYR A 36 5.13 -4.97 -1.95
CA TYR A 36 4.96 -4.15 -3.13
C TYR A 36 3.73 -4.54 -3.94
N ILE A 37 3.19 -3.56 -4.65
CA ILE A 37 2.10 -3.77 -5.59
C ILE A 37 2.28 -2.88 -6.80
N GLN A 38 2.06 -3.43 -7.98
CA GLN A 38 2.05 -2.66 -9.21
C GLN A 38 0.64 -2.12 -9.48
N SER A 39 0.56 -0.82 -9.77
CA SER A 39 -0.67 -0.19 -10.23
C SER A 39 -1.10 -0.76 -11.57
N PRO A 40 -2.37 -1.18 -11.72
CA PRO A 40 -2.93 -1.50 -13.02
C PRO A 40 -3.19 -0.23 -13.85
N TYR A 41 -3.26 0.93 -13.20
CA TYR A 41 -3.56 2.21 -13.81
C TYR A 41 -2.27 2.90 -14.25
N ALA A 42 -2.29 3.43 -15.47
CA ALA A 42 -1.41 4.53 -15.85
C ALA A 42 -2.17 5.82 -15.52
N GLY A 43 -1.50 6.79 -14.90
CA GLY A 43 -2.09 8.11 -14.75
C GLY A 43 -2.45 8.70 -16.09
N SER A 44 -3.59 9.39 -16.14
CA SER A 44 -3.91 10.26 -17.27
C SER A 44 -3.22 11.60 -17.02
N ALA A 45 -2.44 12.07 -17.98
CA ALA A 45 -1.83 13.41 -17.95
C ALA A 45 -2.88 14.54 -17.93
N ASP A 46 -4.16 14.21 -18.17
CA ASP A 46 -5.26 15.16 -18.33
C ASP A 46 -6.17 15.24 -17.08
N THR A 47 -5.88 14.47 -16.03
CA THR A 47 -6.65 14.50 -14.77
C THR A 47 -5.87 15.25 -13.72
N GLU A 48 -6.39 16.41 -13.33
CA GLU A 48 -5.95 17.13 -12.14
C GLU A 48 -6.22 16.29 -10.88
N PRO A 49 -5.31 16.30 -9.90
CA PRO A 49 -4.11 17.13 -9.89
C PRO A 49 -2.97 16.51 -10.72
N ALA A 50 -2.14 17.35 -11.35
CA ALA A 50 -1.02 16.99 -12.23
C ALA A 50 0.09 16.08 -11.62
N TYR A 51 -0.17 15.47 -10.46
CA TYR A 51 0.74 14.57 -9.75
C TYR A 51 0.67 13.11 -10.23
N ILE A 52 -0.41 12.73 -10.93
CA ILE A 52 -0.61 11.33 -11.32
C ILE A 52 0.47 10.92 -12.34
N SER A 53 1.29 9.94 -11.95
CA SER A 53 2.36 9.41 -12.79
C SER A 53 1.81 8.90 -14.14
N PRO A 54 2.29 9.38 -15.30
CA PRO A 54 1.74 9.04 -16.63
C PRO A 54 1.94 7.57 -17.01
N SER A 55 2.62 6.81 -16.16
CA SER A 55 2.93 5.40 -16.33
C SER A 55 2.46 4.59 -15.12
N LYS A 56 2.44 3.26 -15.28
CA LYS A 56 2.15 2.36 -14.17
C LYS A 56 3.21 2.53 -13.08
N GLN A 57 2.76 2.79 -11.86
CA GLN A 57 3.62 2.89 -10.68
C GLN A 57 3.73 1.56 -9.94
N LEU A 58 4.91 1.26 -9.41
CA LEU A 58 5.14 0.20 -8.43
C LEU A 58 5.21 0.86 -7.05
N VAL A 59 4.25 0.54 -6.19
CA VAL A 59 4.21 1.01 -4.80
C VAL A 59 4.95 0.02 -3.93
N ILE A 60 5.78 0.52 -3.04
CA ILE A 60 6.57 -0.27 -2.09
C ILE A 60 6.31 0.26 -0.68
N THR A 61 5.95 -0.62 0.23
CA THR A 61 5.67 -0.30 1.64
C THR A 61 6.70 -0.95 2.56
N HIS A 62 7.02 -0.25 3.64
CA HIS A 62 7.88 -0.74 4.70
C HIS A 62 7.42 -0.13 6.03
N PRO A 63 7.44 -0.85 7.15
CA PRO A 63 6.93 -0.30 8.39
C PRO A 63 7.73 0.89 8.95
N ASN A 64 9.04 0.95 8.69
CA ASN A 64 9.93 2.03 9.18
C ASN A 64 10.10 3.21 8.21
N HIS A 65 9.62 3.08 6.97
CA HIS A 65 9.84 4.09 5.92
C HIS A 65 8.52 4.45 5.25
N PRO A 66 8.33 5.68 4.79
CA PRO A 66 7.11 6.06 4.09
C PRO A 66 6.88 5.19 2.84
N PRO A 67 5.63 5.02 2.40
CA PRO A 67 5.35 4.38 1.13
C PRO A 67 6.14 5.06 0.01
N MET A 68 6.82 4.26 -0.80
CA MET A 68 7.62 4.72 -1.93
C MET A 68 6.93 4.31 -3.22
N GLN A 69 7.18 5.06 -4.29
CA GLN A 69 6.75 4.73 -5.64
C GLN A 69 7.92 4.70 -6.62
N LEU A 70 7.91 3.70 -7.49
CA LEU A 70 8.76 3.61 -8.67
C LEU A 70 7.88 3.76 -9.92
N TYR A 71 8.13 4.76 -10.74
CA TYR A 71 7.46 4.95 -12.02
C TYR A 71 8.42 5.45 -13.09
N PHE A 72 8.01 5.39 -14.35
CA PHE A 72 8.75 5.97 -15.45
C PHE A 72 8.19 7.36 -15.75
N ASN A 73 8.99 8.39 -15.51
CA ASN A 73 8.66 9.77 -15.81
C ASN A 73 8.92 10.08 -17.28
N THR A 74 7.84 10.43 -18.00
CA THR A 74 7.90 10.90 -19.39
C THR A 74 7.72 12.41 -19.51
N ASP A 75 7.46 13.09 -18.40
CA ASP A 75 7.16 14.52 -18.36
C ASP A 75 8.35 15.29 -17.76
N ILE A 76 8.93 16.17 -18.57
CA ILE A 76 10.09 16.97 -18.19
C ILE A 76 9.72 18.09 -17.21
N ASP A 77 8.44 18.47 -17.17
CA ASP A 77 7.92 19.53 -16.32
C ASP A 77 7.38 18.98 -14.98
N LYS A 78 7.41 17.65 -14.77
CA LYS A 78 6.97 17.03 -13.52
C LYS A 78 7.88 17.48 -12.38
N LEU A 79 7.28 17.97 -11.30
CA LEU A 79 7.98 18.41 -10.09
C LEU A 79 8.00 17.31 -9.03
N ASP A 80 9.04 17.31 -8.20
CA ASP A 80 9.18 16.41 -7.06
C ASP A 80 8.03 16.70 -6.08
N PRO A 81 7.16 15.72 -5.77
CA PRO A 81 6.09 15.93 -4.80
C PRO A 81 6.63 16.28 -3.39
N ALA A 82 7.88 15.95 -3.05
CA ALA A 82 8.44 16.28 -1.75
C ALA A 82 8.65 17.80 -1.54
N ASP A 83 8.90 18.57 -2.61
CA ASP A 83 9.18 20.00 -2.51
C ASP A 83 8.33 20.89 -3.43
N GLY A 84 7.66 20.31 -4.44
CA GLY A 84 6.84 21.02 -5.42
C GLY A 84 7.60 22.02 -6.29
N VAL A 85 8.94 21.95 -6.34
CA VAL A 85 9.81 22.93 -7.01
C VAL A 85 10.91 22.29 -7.85
N THR A 86 11.42 21.13 -7.46
CA THR A 86 12.53 20.46 -8.16
C THR A 86 11.99 19.63 -9.32
N PRO A 87 12.43 19.83 -10.57
CA PRO A 87 12.03 18.97 -11.68
C PRO A 87 12.54 17.54 -11.51
N VAL A 88 11.65 16.57 -11.71
CA VAL A 88 11.97 15.15 -11.80
C VAL A 88 12.56 14.87 -13.18
N PRO A 89 13.77 14.31 -13.29
CA PRO A 89 14.34 13.96 -14.58
C PRO A 89 13.46 12.97 -15.36
N LEU A 90 13.59 13.00 -16.69
CA LEU A 90 13.04 11.95 -17.55
C LEU A 90 13.74 10.62 -17.24
N GLY A 91 12.98 9.54 -17.10
CA GLY A 91 13.52 8.23 -16.74
C GLY A 91 12.82 7.59 -15.56
N TYR A 92 13.47 6.64 -14.89
CA TYR A 92 12.88 6.01 -13.71
C TYR A 92 12.99 6.94 -12.50
N ALA A 93 11.87 7.18 -11.83
CA ALA A 93 11.81 7.94 -10.59
C ALA A 93 11.44 7.02 -9.43
N PHE A 94 12.26 7.01 -8.38
CA PHE A 94 12.02 6.30 -7.13
C PHE A 94 11.91 7.29 -5.97
N ILE A 95 10.69 7.66 -5.63
CA ILE A 95 10.40 8.74 -4.67
C ILE A 95 9.38 8.33 -3.63
N GLN A 96 9.27 9.13 -2.57
CA GLN A 96 8.19 9.00 -1.62
C GLN A 96 6.85 9.24 -2.32
N MET A 97 5.87 8.38 -2.05
CA MET A 97 4.50 8.63 -2.45
C MET A 97 3.93 9.70 -1.53
N ASP A 98 3.47 10.79 -2.13
CA ASP A 98 2.74 11.83 -1.41
C ASP A 98 1.25 11.52 -1.51
N PHE A 99 0.58 11.50 -0.37
CA PHE A 99 -0.85 11.27 -0.32
C PHE A 99 -1.53 12.62 -0.19
N THR A 100 -2.27 13.00 -1.22
CA THR A 100 -3.07 14.22 -1.17
C THR A 100 -4.20 14.00 -0.17
N HIS A 101 -4.03 14.56 1.01
CA HIS A 101 -5.08 14.90 1.96
C HIS A 101 -4.82 16.36 2.39
N LEU A 102 -5.88 17.18 2.43
CA LEU A 102 -5.92 18.54 2.99
C LEU A 102 -4.72 18.88 3.87
N ASP A 103 -3.82 19.73 3.37
CA ASP A 103 -2.77 20.46 4.09
C ASP A 103 -1.80 19.66 4.98
N SER A 104 -1.77 18.33 4.87
CA SER A 104 -0.93 17.43 5.69
C SER A 104 -0.46 16.24 4.87
N ILE A 105 0.86 16.19 4.59
CA ILE A 105 1.62 15.21 3.77
C ILE A 105 1.49 13.75 4.27
N THR A 106 0.69 13.47 5.29
CA THR A 106 0.53 12.12 5.84
C THR A 106 -0.79 12.02 6.62
N PRO A 107 -1.60 10.95 6.44
CA PRO A 107 -2.67 10.62 7.37
C PRO A 107 -2.14 10.65 8.81
N ILE A 108 -2.88 11.28 9.73
CA ILE A 108 -2.45 11.48 11.14
C ILE A 108 -2.01 10.17 11.81
N ASN A 109 -2.58 9.06 11.36
CA ASN A 109 -2.33 7.70 11.84
C ASN A 109 -0.96 7.12 11.43
N TRP A 110 -0.20 7.77 10.54
CA TRP A 110 1.14 7.30 10.12
C TRP A 110 2.29 8.14 10.67
N ALA A 111 2.01 9.12 11.53
CA ALA A 111 3.03 9.99 12.12
C ALA A 111 4.12 9.24 12.92
N ASN A 112 3.82 8.05 13.44
CA ASN A 112 4.72 7.23 14.26
C ASN A 112 4.93 5.80 13.71
N GLY A 113 4.59 5.56 12.44
CA GLY A 113 4.77 4.26 11.80
C GLY A 113 4.01 4.19 10.48
N TYR A 114 4.65 3.69 9.45
CA TYR A 114 4.08 3.66 8.11
C TYR A 114 3.35 2.35 7.82
N PRO A 115 2.44 2.33 6.83
CA PRO A 115 1.85 1.11 6.34
C PRO A 115 2.93 0.09 5.98
N ARG A 116 2.76 -1.13 6.46
CA ARG A 116 3.71 -2.22 6.21
C ARG A 116 3.28 -3.13 5.07
N ALA A 117 1.99 -3.20 4.81
CA ALA A 117 1.40 -4.06 3.81
C ALA A 117 0.66 -3.23 2.76
N CYS A 118 0.72 -3.70 1.51
CA CYS A 118 -0.02 -3.11 0.41
C CYS A 118 -0.64 -4.16 -0.50
N ALA A 119 -1.76 -3.82 -1.12
CA ALA A 119 -2.41 -4.61 -2.15
C ALA A 119 -3.21 -3.71 -3.09
N SER A 120 -3.62 -4.25 -4.24
CA SER A 120 -4.62 -3.62 -5.09
C SER A 120 -5.93 -4.37 -4.89
N PHE A 121 -7.02 -3.62 -4.67
CA PHE A 121 -8.35 -4.21 -4.57
C PHE A 121 -9.41 -3.24 -5.07
N ASN A 122 -10.27 -3.69 -5.99
CA ASN A 122 -11.35 -2.89 -6.58
C ASN A 122 -10.93 -1.49 -7.06
N GLY A 123 -9.73 -1.40 -7.63
CA GLY A 123 -9.18 -0.16 -8.17
C GLY A 123 -8.58 0.81 -7.15
N ARG A 124 -8.51 0.42 -5.89
CA ARG A 124 -7.91 1.18 -4.80
C ARG A 124 -6.51 0.65 -4.50
N LEU A 125 -5.63 1.54 -4.05
CA LEU A 125 -4.45 1.13 -3.30
C LEU A 125 -4.90 0.83 -1.88
N ILE A 126 -4.72 -0.42 -1.45
CA ILE A 126 -4.96 -0.84 -0.08
C ILE A 126 -3.63 -0.78 0.66
N LEU A 127 -3.63 -0.10 1.79
CA LEU A 127 -2.52 0.02 2.73
C LEU A 127 -2.99 -0.50 4.08
N ALA A 128 -2.14 -1.23 4.80
CA ALA A 128 -2.56 -1.79 6.07
C ALA A 128 -1.40 -1.99 7.04
N GLY A 129 -1.74 -1.86 8.32
CA GLY A 129 -0.87 -2.12 9.45
C GLY A 129 0.25 -1.10 9.57
N SER A 130 0.29 -0.38 10.69
CA SER A 130 1.41 0.47 11.11
C SER A 130 2.25 -0.21 12.21
N GLN A 131 3.38 0.40 12.56
CA GLN A 131 4.15 0.07 13.76
C GLN A 131 3.77 0.90 14.99
N ASP A 132 2.90 1.92 14.85
CA ASP A 132 2.58 2.74 16.02
C ASP A 132 1.89 1.90 17.10
N LYS A 133 2.31 2.08 18.36
CA LYS A 133 1.84 1.22 19.44
C LYS A 133 0.32 1.37 19.61
N PRO A 134 -0.44 0.28 19.79
CA PRO A 134 -1.84 0.40 20.19
C PRO A 134 -1.91 1.15 21.52
N ILE A 135 -2.51 2.34 21.53
CA ILE A 135 -2.91 2.95 22.80
C ILE A 135 -4.13 2.16 23.26
N ILE A 136 -3.95 1.31 24.29
CA ILE A 136 -5.03 0.51 24.85
C ILE A 136 -6.13 1.47 25.37
N GLY A 137 -7.30 1.43 24.73
CA GLY A 137 -8.46 2.23 25.12
C GLY A 137 -8.70 3.48 24.25
N ASP A 138 -7.86 3.75 23.25
CA ASP A 138 -8.09 4.82 22.29
C ASP A 138 -8.77 4.27 21.02
N PRO A 139 -10.02 4.67 20.71
CA PRO A 139 -10.71 4.28 19.48
C PRO A 139 -10.10 4.90 18.21
N ALA A 140 -9.22 5.91 18.33
CA ALA A 140 -8.57 6.58 17.20
C ALA A 140 -7.16 6.06 16.89
N ALA A 141 -6.53 5.26 17.77
CA ALA A 141 -5.07 5.04 17.73
C ALA A 141 -4.65 3.56 17.72
N VAL A 142 -5.18 2.75 16.80
CA VAL A 142 -4.57 1.44 16.51
C VAL A 142 -4.33 1.23 15.02
N ALA A 143 -3.45 2.07 14.47
CA ALA A 143 -2.98 2.01 13.09
C ALA A 143 -2.38 0.62 12.73
N THR A 144 -1.96 -0.18 13.70
CA THR A 144 -1.50 -1.58 13.48
C THR A 144 -2.59 -2.52 12.97
N GLU A 145 -3.86 -2.20 13.23
CA GLU A 145 -5.05 -3.02 12.96
C GLU A 145 -5.93 -2.41 11.87
N THR A 146 -5.52 -1.25 11.35
CA THR A 146 -6.30 -0.48 10.38
C THR A 146 -5.89 -0.82 8.96
N VAL A 147 -6.90 -0.86 8.10
CA VAL A 147 -6.79 -0.93 6.65
C VAL A 147 -7.30 0.40 6.08
N TRP A 148 -6.51 1.00 5.22
CA TRP A 148 -6.84 2.20 4.45
C TRP A 148 -6.91 1.84 2.97
N GLY A 149 -7.90 2.37 2.28
CA GLY A 149 -7.99 2.28 0.83
C GLY A 149 -8.18 3.66 0.24
N THR A 150 -7.36 3.99 -0.74
CA THR A 150 -7.44 5.26 -1.47
C THR A 150 -8.73 5.34 -2.29
N GLU A 151 -8.98 6.48 -2.90
CA GLU A 151 -10.03 6.63 -3.90
C GLU A 151 -9.88 5.63 -5.06
N VAL A 152 -11.02 5.27 -5.67
CA VAL A 152 -11.03 4.35 -6.81
C VAL A 152 -10.35 5.00 -8.00
N GLY A 153 -9.28 4.39 -8.50
CA GLY A 153 -8.53 4.88 -9.67
C GLY A 153 -7.49 5.95 -9.34
N LEU A 154 -7.51 6.53 -8.13
CA LEU A 154 -6.54 7.52 -7.65
C LEU A 154 -5.79 6.97 -6.45
N TRP A 155 -4.62 6.37 -6.70
CA TRP A 155 -3.81 5.69 -5.68
C TRP A 155 -3.03 6.64 -4.76
N GLU A 156 -3.05 7.93 -5.04
CA GLU A 156 -2.36 8.97 -4.27
C GLU A 156 -3.36 9.82 -3.47
N THR A 157 -4.67 9.58 -3.61
CA THR A 157 -5.71 10.46 -3.05
C THR A 157 -6.57 9.73 -2.03
N PHE A 158 -6.73 10.38 -0.88
CA PHE A 158 -7.77 10.03 0.10
C PHE A 158 -8.84 11.10 0.06
N THR A 159 -10.11 10.67 0.17
CA THR A 159 -11.24 11.59 0.16
C THR A 159 -11.26 12.39 1.46
N ASP A 160 -11.60 13.66 1.34
CA ASP A 160 -11.83 14.54 2.48
C ASP A 160 -13.07 14.07 3.27
N PRO A 161 -12.94 13.67 4.55
CA PRO A 161 -14.07 13.26 5.37
C PRO A 161 -15.06 14.39 5.66
N ASP A 162 -14.66 15.66 5.52
CA ASP A 162 -15.48 16.84 5.73
C ASP A 162 -16.10 17.39 4.42
N ALA A 163 -15.91 16.69 3.29
CA ALA A 163 -16.49 17.10 2.02
C ALA A 163 -18.03 17.18 2.08
N GLU A 164 -18.60 18.32 1.66
CA GLU A 164 -20.04 18.58 1.74
C GLU A 164 -20.90 17.63 0.87
N GLU A 165 -20.29 16.93 -0.10
CA GLU A 165 -21.00 16.08 -1.07
C GLU A 165 -21.52 14.75 -0.48
N GLY A 166 -21.18 14.44 0.77
CA GLY A 166 -21.57 13.18 1.42
C GLY A 166 -20.80 11.97 0.87
N VAL A 167 -21.02 10.79 1.46
CA VAL A 167 -20.27 9.58 1.11
C VAL A 167 -20.72 9.01 -0.24
N ILE A 168 -19.83 8.97 -1.22
CA ILE A 168 -20.03 8.36 -2.53
C ILE A 168 -19.23 7.04 -2.66
N PRO A 169 -19.61 6.13 -3.60
CA PRO A 169 -19.00 4.80 -3.68
C PRO A 169 -17.50 4.78 -4.04
N SER A 170 -16.98 5.86 -4.64
CA SER A 170 -15.56 6.00 -5.02
C SER A 170 -14.66 6.45 -3.87
N ASP A 171 -15.24 6.92 -2.77
CA ASP A 171 -14.50 7.55 -1.67
C ASP A 171 -13.56 6.57 -0.98
N SER A 172 -12.49 7.10 -0.41
CA SER A 172 -11.56 6.32 0.41
C SER A 172 -12.24 5.54 1.52
N ILE A 173 -11.68 4.38 1.84
CA ILE A 173 -12.19 3.49 2.87
C ILE A 173 -11.21 3.42 4.04
N GLU A 174 -11.73 3.34 5.25
CA GLU A 174 -10.94 3.06 6.45
C GLU A 174 -11.75 2.12 7.36
N PHE A 175 -11.12 1.05 7.81
CA PHE A 175 -11.71 0.19 8.83
C PHE A 175 -10.63 -0.51 9.65
N THR A 176 -10.98 -0.84 10.89
CA THR A 176 -10.09 -1.52 11.84
C THR A 176 -10.59 -2.94 12.08
N THR A 177 -9.68 -3.91 12.16
CA THR A 177 -10.04 -5.30 12.46
C THR A 177 -10.68 -5.44 13.84
N ILE A 178 -11.57 -6.42 13.98
CA ILE A 178 -12.36 -6.63 15.20
C ILE A 178 -11.56 -7.13 16.41
N TYR A 179 -10.39 -7.74 16.20
CA TYR A 179 -9.51 -8.18 17.30
C TYR A 179 -8.17 -7.47 17.25
N ARG A 180 -7.54 -7.40 18.42
CA ARG A 180 -6.27 -6.73 18.62
C ARG A 180 -5.11 -7.57 18.09
N SER A 181 -4.83 -7.49 16.78
CA SER A 181 -3.73 -8.22 16.15
C SER A 181 -3.10 -7.39 15.05
N PRO A 182 -1.79 -7.09 15.11
CA PRO A 182 -1.12 -6.30 14.08
C PRO A 182 -1.21 -6.98 12.72
N ILE A 183 -1.73 -6.27 11.72
CA ILE A 183 -1.76 -6.73 10.34
C ILE A 183 -0.33 -6.98 9.86
N GLN A 184 -0.14 -8.05 9.10
CA GLN A 184 1.14 -8.50 8.57
C GLN A 184 1.17 -8.44 7.04
N TRP A 185 0.05 -8.75 6.39
CA TRP A 185 -0.12 -8.67 4.95
C TRP A 185 -1.58 -8.44 4.58
N VAL A 186 -1.79 -7.92 3.37
CA VAL A 186 -3.12 -7.83 2.74
C VAL A 186 -3.04 -8.35 1.31
N TYR A 187 -4.15 -8.87 0.80
CA TYR A 187 -4.22 -9.38 -0.56
C TYR A 187 -5.63 -9.21 -1.14
N GLY A 188 -5.72 -8.56 -2.30
CA GLY A 188 -6.98 -8.38 -3.01
C GLY A 188 -7.25 -9.53 -3.98
N GLN A 189 -8.43 -10.15 -3.86
CA GLN A 189 -8.94 -11.12 -4.84
C GLN A 189 -10.45 -10.92 -5.05
N LYS A 190 -11.32 -11.92 -4.81
CA LYS A 190 -12.79 -11.75 -4.79
C LYS A 190 -13.24 -10.95 -3.56
N ALA A 191 -12.54 -11.14 -2.46
CA ALA A 191 -12.64 -10.38 -1.23
C ALA A 191 -11.25 -9.89 -0.83
N LEU A 192 -11.18 -8.94 0.10
CA LEU A 192 -9.92 -8.49 0.65
C LEU A 192 -9.51 -9.43 1.78
N LEU A 193 -8.42 -10.15 1.57
CA LEU A 193 -7.84 -11.04 2.56
C LEU A 193 -6.82 -10.26 3.39
N ILE A 194 -6.86 -10.46 4.70
CA ILE A 194 -6.01 -9.73 5.65
C ILE A 194 -5.41 -10.77 6.59
N GLY A 195 -4.08 -10.87 6.62
CA GLY A 195 -3.38 -11.70 7.59
C GLY A 195 -2.81 -10.83 8.69
N ALA A 196 -3.22 -11.08 9.93
CA ALA A 196 -2.67 -10.47 11.12
C ALA A 196 -1.83 -11.47 11.91
N LEU A 197 -1.11 -10.99 12.92
CA LEU A 197 -0.14 -11.79 13.68
C LEU A 197 -0.76 -13.05 14.30
N GLU A 198 -2.02 -12.98 14.72
CA GLU A 198 -2.72 -14.06 15.44
C GLU A 198 -3.91 -14.62 14.65
N MET A 199 -4.44 -13.86 13.70
CA MET A 199 -5.71 -14.18 13.03
C MET A 199 -5.70 -13.77 11.57
N GLU A 200 -6.52 -14.43 10.77
CA GLU A 200 -6.76 -14.10 9.38
C GLU A 200 -8.22 -13.66 9.19
N TYR A 201 -8.41 -12.55 8.48
CA TYR A 201 -9.70 -11.95 8.19
C TYR A 201 -10.01 -11.91 6.70
N THR A 202 -11.29 -11.78 6.40
CA THR A 202 -11.80 -11.45 5.08
C THR A 202 -12.75 -10.28 5.21
N ALA A 203 -12.44 -9.21 4.46
CA ALA A 203 -13.29 -8.04 4.30
C ALA A 203 -14.02 -8.12 2.95
N SER A 204 -15.34 -7.96 2.98
CA SER A 204 -16.23 -8.03 1.81
C SER A 204 -17.43 -7.11 1.99
N ALA A 205 -18.08 -6.72 0.89
CA ALA A 205 -19.28 -5.90 0.87
C ALA A 205 -20.43 -6.64 0.18
N ASP A 206 -21.69 -6.30 0.50
CA ASP A 206 -22.85 -6.82 -0.23
C ASP A 206 -23.09 -5.96 -1.49
N GLY A 207 -22.24 -6.19 -2.51
CA GLY A 207 -22.24 -5.43 -3.75
C GLY A 207 -20.92 -4.71 -4.00
N ILE A 208 -20.93 -3.38 -3.96
CA ILE A 208 -19.73 -2.57 -4.22
C ILE A 208 -18.98 -2.37 -2.91
N PHE A 209 -17.66 -2.61 -2.94
CA PHE A 209 -16.78 -2.35 -1.80
C PHE A 209 -16.61 -0.84 -1.59
N GLN A 210 -17.47 -0.27 -0.75
CA GLN A 210 -17.62 1.16 -0.48
C GLN A 210 -17.63 1.44 1.03
N PRO A 211 -17.31 2.66 1.49
CA PRO A 211 -17.13 2.95 2.92
C PRO A 211 -18.33 2.61 3.80
N ALA A 212 -19.54 2.74 3.28
CA ALA A 212 -20.78 2.53 4.03
C ALA A 212 -21.17 1.05 4.25
N ASP A 213 -20.56 0.11 3.53
CA ASP A 213 -20.95 -1.30 3.56
C ASP A 213 -19.73 -2.24 3.48
N ILE A 214 -18.96 -2.31 4.57
CA ILE A 214 -17.82 -3.22 4.69
C ILE A 214 -18.06 -4.17 5.86
N GLY A 215 -18.23 -5.46 5.55
CA GLY A 215 -18.25 -6.54 6.53
C GLY A 215 -16.86 -7.15 6.68
N VAL A 216 -16.35 -7.19 7.91
CA VAL A 216 -15.07 -7.86 8.27
C VAL A 216 -15.38 -9.11 9.08
N SER A 217 -14.92 -10.26 8.59
CA SER A 217 -15.15 -11.57 9.23
C SER A 217 -13.82 -12.27 9.53
N MET A 218 -13.72 -12.91 10.70
CA MET A 218 -12.59 -13.77 11.03
C MET A 218 -12.77 -15.14 10.35
N GLN A 219 -11.72 -15.60 9.66
CA GLN A 219 -11.72 -16.88 8.97
C GLN A 219 -10.93 -17.94 9.75
N HIS A 220 -9.72 -17.60 10.19
CA HIS A 220 -8.80 -18.53 10.83
C HIS A 220 -8.01 -17.83 11.95
N THR A 221 -7.41 -18.63 12.84
CA THR A 221 -6.64 -18.16 14.01
C THR A 221 -5.23 -18.77 14.02
N HIS A 222 -4.62 -18.94 12.84
CA HIS A 222 -3.28 -19.54 12.76
C HIS A 222 -2.19 -18.51 13.01
N GLY A 223 -2.47 -17.25 12.67
CA GLY A 223 -1.52 -16.18 12.76
C GLY A 223 -0.53 -16.19 11.61
N SER A 224 -0.17 -15.00 11.16
CA SER A 224 0.62 -14.75 9.98
C SER A 224 1.95 -14.05 10.29
N VAL A 225 2.81 -13.95 9.28
CA VAL A 225 4.09 -13.21 9.33
C VAL A 225 4.10 -12.16 8.24
N ALA A 226 4.86 -11.07 8.44
CA ALA A 226 5.06 -9.98 7.48
C ALA A 226 5.84 -10.41 6.23
N VAL A 227 5.23 -11.28 5.44
CA VAL A 227 5.72 -11.74 4.14
C VAL A 227 4.54 -11.65 3.19
N GLN A 228 4.78 -11.03 2.04
CA GLN A 228 3.74 -10.85 1.02
C GLN A 228 3.20 -12.21 0.55
N PRO A 229 1.88 -12.43 0.61
CA PRO A 229 1.26 -13.66 0.15
C PRO A 229 1.26 -13.73 -1.38
N VAL A 230 1.11 -14.95 -1.91
CA VAL A 230 1.13 -15.21 -3.35
C VAL A 230 -0.15 -15.91 -3.79
N GLY A 231 -0.80 -15.36 -4.79
CA GLY A 231 -1.94 -16.00 -5.45
C GLY A 231 -1.51 -17.23 -6.25
N PHE A 232 -2.23 -18.33 -6.06
CA PHE A 232 -2.08 -19.59 -6.80
C PHE A 232 -3.46 -20.06 -7.27
N GLY A 233 -3.87 -19.57 -8.44
CA GLY A 233 -5.21 -19.83 -8.98
C GLY A 233 -6.30 -19.18 -8.12
N GLU A 234 -7.18 -19.99 -7.54
CA GLU A 234 -8.28 -19.54 -6.68
C GLU A 234 -7.89 -19.43 -5.19
N THR A 235 -6.65 -19.79 -4.86
CA THR A 235 -6.15 -19.87 -3.50
C THR A 235 -5.02 -18.86 -3.28
N VAL A 236 -4.91 -18.33 -2.07
CA VAL A 236 -3.78 -17.49 -1.66
C VAL A 236 -2.89 -18.27 -0.70
N LEU A 237 -1.61 -18.37 -1.04
CA LEU A 237 -0.59 -19.01 -0.20
C LEU A 237 0.09 -17.97 0.68
N PHE A 238 0.18 -18.27 1.97
CA PHE A 238 0.79 -17.38 2.95
C PHE A 238 1.55 -18.16 4.03
N PRO A 239 2.61 -17.58 4.62
CA PRO A 239 3.28 -18.17 5.76
C PRO A 239 2.48 -17.91 7.04
N ALA A 240 2.20 -18.99 7.76
CA ALA A 240 1.46 -19.01 9.01
C ALA A 240 2.31 -19.57 10.16
N ASP A 241 1.76 -19.58 11.37
CA ASP A 241 2.37 -20.18 12.57
C ASP A 241 3.80 -19.64 12.79
N GLY A 242 3.94 -18.31 12.76
CA GLY A 242 5.24 -17.64 12.92
C GLY A 242 6.25 -17.90 11.79
N GLY A 243 5.77 -18.31 10.61
CA GLY A 243 6.59 -18.51 9.41
C GLY A 243 7.12 -19.94 9.28
N THR A 244 6.63 -20.86 10.10
CA THR A 244 7.06 -22.27 10.11
C THR A 244 6.23 -23.16 9.18
N ARG A 245 5.04 -22.72 8.77
CA ARG A 245 4.14 -23.45 7.88
C ARG A 245 3.64 -22.56 6.76
N VAL A 246 3.42 -23.15 5.59
CA VAL A 246 2.70 -22.48 4.49
C VAL A 246 1.27 -22.97 4.50
N ARG A 247 0.32 -22.04 4.51
CA ARG A 247 -1.12 -22.32 4.47
C ARG A 247 -1.74 -21.67 3.25
N ALA A 248 -2.94 -22.14 2.95
CA ALA A 248 -3.70 -21.74 1.79
C ALA A 248 -5.05 -21.20 2.28
N MET A 249 -5.42 -20.01 1.83
CA MET A 249 -6.72 -19.39 2.08
C MET A 249 -7.51 -19.39 0.77
N ASN A 250 -8.67 -20.04 0.78
CA ASN A 250 -9.62 -19.99 -0.33
C ASN A 250 -10.68 -18.94 -0.04
N TYR A 251 -11.22 -18.31 -1.07
CA TYR A 251 -12.50 -17.63 -0.94
C TYR A 251 -13.63 -18.68 -0.92
N GLN A 252 -14.63 -18.49 -0.07
CA GLN A 252 -15.93 -19.16 -0.23
C GLN A 252 -16.90 -18.26 -1.02
#